data_AF-A0A9C9YXL6-F1
#
_entry.id   AF-A0A9C9YXL6-F1
#
_cell.length_a   1.000
_cell.length_b   1.000
_cell.length_c   1.000
_cell.angle_alpha   90.00
_cell.angle_beta   90.00
_cell.angle_gamma   90.00
#
_symmetry.space_group_name_H-M   'P 1'
#
loop_
_entity.id
_entity.type
_entity.pdbx_description
1 polymer ?
#
loop_
_entity_poly.entity_id
_entity_poly.type
_entity_poly.pdbx_seq_one_letter_code
_entity_poly.pdbx_strand_id
1 'polypeptide(L)'
;MKTASFLPALALLVWLASTPAFALDNNDIGFQQVVDELSDEPDTDIGDGVCKTSNGGCSLRAAIQESNADKDRIWEIQLTAGTISISDEKSNYEIKASVIITGAANGGSILEGHTFSRIFKIVPADSAPVEVLLRNMTLRKG
;
A
#
# COMPACT_ATOMS: atom_id res chain seq x y z
N MET A 1 38.89 35.83 53.19
CA MET A 1 39.01 35.13 51.89
C MET A 1 38.32 33.79 51.99
N LYS A 2 37.15 33.63 51.37
CA LYS A 2 36.44 32.35 51.20
C LYS A 2 36.56 31.98 49.72
N THR A 3 37.25 30.90 49.38
CA THR A 3 37.25 30.33 48.03
C THR A 3 36.18 29.24 47.96
N ALA A 4 35.24 29.40 47.04
CA ALA A 4 34.12 28.49 46.83
C ALA A 4 34.55 27.30 45.97
N SER A 5 34.02 26.14 46.34
CA SER A 5 34.17 24.84 45.68
C SER A 5 33.39 24.81 44.36
N PHE A 6 34.02 24.37 43.27
CA PHE A 6 33.36 24.11 41.98
C PHE A 6 33.03 22.61 41.88
N LEU A 7 31.73 22.27 41.83
CA LEU A 7 31.27 20.98 41.29
C LEU A 7 31.12 21.10 39.76
N PRO A 8 31.53 20.10 38.96
CA PRO A 8 31.23 20.10 37.53
C PRO A 8 29.78 19.65 37.32
N ALA A 9 28.99 20.48 36.64
CA ALA A 9 27.65 20.13 36.20
C ALA A 9 27.72 19.09 35.07
N LEU A 10 27.16 17.90 35.33
CA LEU A 10 26.98 16.82 34.36
C LEU A 10 25.86 17.21 33.39
N ALA A 11 26.20 17.56 32.14
CA ALA A 11 25.22 17.84 31.10
C ALA A 11 24.60 16.53 30.59
N LEU A 12 23.33 16.27 30.93
CA LEU A 12 22.53 15.22 30.29
C LEU A 12 22.20 15.65 28.85
N LEU A 13 22.88 15.03 27.89
CA LEU A 13 22.55 15.13 26.47
C LEU A 13 21.34 14.21 26.20
N VAL A 14 20.13 14.76 26.26
CA VAL A 14 18.94 14.06 25.78
C VAL A 14 19.01 14.03 24.27
N TRP A 15 19.37 12.88 23.71
CA TRP A 15 19.18 12.57 22.30
C TRP A 15 17.66 12.52 22.04
N LEU A 16 17.07 13.61 21.53
CA LEU A 16 15.83 13.49 20.77
C LEU A 16 16.17 12.77 19.47
N ALA A 17 16.14 11.44 19.50
CA ALA A 17 15.96 10.69 18.27
C ALA A 17 14.55 11.02 17.77
N SER A 18 14.45 11.99 16.85
CA SER A 18 13.27 12.10 16.01
C SER A 18 13.20 10.81 15.21
N THR A 19 12.42 9.85 15.69
CA THR A 19 12.03 8.71 14.86
C THR A 19 11.39 9.29 13.61
N PRO A 20 11.88 9.01 12.39
CA PRO A 20 11.10 9.32 11.21
C PRO A 20 9.85 8.43 11.29
N ALA A 21 8.74 9.02 11.69
CA ALA A 21 7.45 8.34 11.67
C ALA A 21 6.92 8.42 10.25
N PHE A 22 7.39 7.52 9.39
CA PHE A 22 6.76 7.20 8.11
C PHE A 22 5.65 6.20 8.42
N ALA A 23 4.52 6.74 8.84
CA ALA A 23 3.30 5.98 8.99
C ALA A 23 2.23 6.74 8.24
N LEU A 24 1.71 6.15 7.15
CA LEU A 24 0.48 6.60 6.52
C LEU A 24 -0.59 6.84 7.60
N ASP A 25 -0.93 8.11 7.84
CA ASP A 25 -2.08 8.50 8.65
C ASP A 25 -3.34 8.40 7.78
N ASN A 26 -4.49 8.09 8.40
CA ASN A 26 -5.76 8.02 7.68
C ASN A 26 -6.17 9.39 7.08
N ASN A 27 -5.55 10.49 7.54
CA ASN A 27 -5.71 11.83 6.97
C ASN A 27 -5.08 12.02 5.58
N ASP A 28 -4.15 11.14 5.18
CA ASP A 28 -3.53 11.19 3.84
C ASP A 28 -4.30 10.35 2.80
N ILE A 29 -5.38 9.67 3.21
CA ILE A 29 -6.24 8.91 2.30
C ILE A 29 -7.05 9.88 1.45
N GLY A 30 -6.74 9.93 0.15
CA GLY A 30 -7.42 10.79 -0.81
C GLY A 30 -8.54 10.10 -1.58
N PHE A 31 -8.60 8.76 -1.53
CA PHE A 31 -9.60 7.97 -2.27
C PHE A 31 -9.85 6.60 -1.63
N GLN A 32 -11.11 6.17 -1.52
CA GLN A 32 -11.48 4.83 -1.04
C GLN A 32 -12.13 4.04 -2.18
N GLN A 33 -11.64 2.83 -2.44
CA GLN A 33 -12.13 1.97 -3.52
C GLN A 33 -12.46 0.57 -2.97
N VAL A 34 -13.64 0.06 -3.30
CA VAL A 34 -14.01 -1.34 -3.03
C VAL A 34 -13.76 -2.17 -4.29
N VAL A 35 -13.02 -3.27 -4.14
CA VAL A 35 -12.84 -4.29 -5.19
C VAL A 35 -13.97 -5.30 -5.07
N ASP A 36 -14.92 -5.23 -5.99
CA ASP A 36 -16.12 -6.07 -6.06
C ASP A 36 -16.05 -7.16 -7.13
N GLU A 37 -14.97 -7.18 -7.92
CA GLU A 37 -14.70 -8.19 -8.93
C GLU A 37 -13.49 -9.06 -8.54
N LEU A 38 -13.69 -10.39 -8.48
CA LEU A 38 -12.63 -11.34 -8.15
C LEU A 38 -11.78 -11.74 -9.37
N SER A 39 -12.19 -11.35 -10.57
CA SER A 39 -11.42 -11.56 -11.79
C SER A 39 -10.16 -10.69 -11.77
N ASP A 40 -9.12 -11.15 -12.46
CA ASP A 40 -7.87 -10.38 -12.62
C ASP A 40 -7.86 -9.68 -13.99
N GLU A 41 -8.74 -8.68 -14.13
CA GLU A 41 -8.94 -7.89 -15.36
C GLU A 41 -8.37 -6.47 -15.23
N PRO A 42 -7.78 -5.88 -16.26
CA PRO A 42 -7.28 -4.50 -16.21
C PRO A 42 -8.41 -3.46 -16.18
N ASP A 43 -8.04 -2.24 -15.77
CA ASP A 43 -8.88 -1.07 -15.98
C ASP A 43 -9.07 -0.79 -17.48
N THR A 44 -10.22 -0.21 -17.84
CA THR A 44 -10.56 0.17 -19.21
C THR A 44 -10.06 1.55 -19.61
N ASP A 45 -9.83 2.47 -18.68
CA ASP A 45 -9.33 3.82 -18.94
C ASP A 45 -8.41 4.31 -17.81
N ILE A 46 -7.15 3.86 -17.85
CA ILE A 46 -6.19 4.09 -16.77
C ILE A 46 -5.96 5.60 -16.55
N GLY A 47 -6.21 6.07 -15.33
CA GLY A 47 -5.98 7.44 -14.87
C GLY A 47 -7.19 8.37 -14.98
N ASP A 48 -8.38 7.83 -15.27
CA ASP A 48 -9.64 8.58 -15.24
C ASP A 48 -10.19 8.78 -13.80
N GLY A 49 -9.57 8.11 -12.81
CA GLY A 49 -9.95 8.15 -11.41
C GLY A 49 -11.12 7.23 -11.06
N VAL A 50 -11.50 6.31 -11.94
CA VAL A 50 -12.60 5.37 -11.77
C VAL A 50 -12.10 3.94 -11.98
N CYS A 51 -12.11 3.14 -10.92
CA CYS A 51 -11.82 1.72 -11.07
C CYS A 51 -12.94 1.02 -11.84
N LYS A 52 -12.67 0.60 -13.08
CA LYS A 52 -13.65 -0.05 -13.95
C LYS A 52 -13.03 -0.98 -14.99
N THR A 53 -13.35 -2.26 -14.88
CA THR A 53 -13.04 -3.29 -15.87
C THR A 53 -14.02 -3.26 -17.04
N SER A 54 -13.73 -4.07 -18.08
CA SER A 54 -14.65 -4.28 -19.22
C SER A 54 -15.97 -4.93 -18.82
N ASN A 55 -16.01 -5.63 -17.68
CA ASN A 55 -17.22 -6.22 -17.11
C ASN A 55 -18.03 -5.20 -16.28
N GLY A 56 -17.50 -4.00 -16.06
CA GLY A 56 -18.13 -2.91 -15.33
C GLY A 56 -17.94 -2.95 -13.82
N GLY A 57 -17.21 -3.94 -13.28
CA GLY A 57 -16.81 -4.02 -11.88
C GLY A 57 -15.43 -3.42 -11.64
N CYS A 58 -14.95 -3.49 -10.41
CA CYS A 58 -13.61 -3.08 -10.00
C CYS A 58 -12.81 -4.31 -9.55
N SER A 59 -11.82 -4.70 -10.34
CA SER A 59 -10.84 -5.72 -9.96
C SER A 59 -9.72 -5.13 -9.11
N LEU A 60 -8.95 -5.98 -8.43
CA LEU A 60 -7.73 -5.54 -7.74
C LEU A 60 -6.71 -4.94 -8.72
N ARG A 61 -6.58 -5.51 -9.91
CA ARG A 61 -5.65 -4.99 -10.92
C ARG A 61 -6.04 -3.59 -11.37
N ALA A 62 -7.31 -3.37 -11.66
CA ALA A 62 -7.84 -2.08 -12.08
C ALA A 62 -7.60 -1.02 -10.99
N ALA A 63 -7.94 -1.34 -9.73
CA ALA A 63 -7.73 -0.43 -8.60
C ALA A 63 -6.25 -0.05 -8.40
N ILE A 64 -5.33 -1.00 -8.58
CA ILE A 64 -3.88 -0.73 -8.50
C ILE A 64 -3.41 0.10 -9.70
N GLN A 65 -3.95 -0.12 -10.90
CA GLN A 65 -3.61 0.68 -12.08
C GLN A 65 -4.02 2.14 -11.89
N GLU A 66 -5.23 2.38 -11.39
CA GLU A 66 -5.68 3.74 -11.06
C GLU A 66 -4.82 4.38 -9.96
N SER A 67 -4.59 3.65 -8.86
CA SER A 67 -3.72 4.14 -7.78
C SER A 67 -2.31 4.48 -8.26
N ASN A 68 -1.77 3.77 -9.25
CA ASN A 68 -0.46 4.08 -9.82
C ASN A 68 -0.47 5.30 -10.74
N ALA A 69 -1.60 5.57 -11.40
CA ALA A 69 -1.78 6.73 -12.28
C ALA A 69 -1.97 8.02 -11.45
N ASP A 70 -2.53 7.89 -10.25
CA ASP A 70 -2.82 8.97 -9.33
C ASP A 70 -1.83 9.04 -8.16
N LYS A 71 -0.73 9.75 -8.37
CA LYS A 71 0.34 9.90 -7.38
C LYS A 71 0.06 10.94 -6.30
N ASP A 72 -0.95 11.78 -6.51
CA ASP A 72 -1.27 12.89 -5.60
C ASP A 72 -2.16 12.45 -4.43
N ARG A 73 -2.74 11.24 -4.52
CA ARG A 73 -3.62 10.67 -3.50
C ARG A 73 -3.18 9.27 -3.13
N ILE A 74 -3.30 8.94 -1.84
CA ILE A 74 -3.24 7.54 -1.40
C ILE A 74 -4.61 6.91 -1.57
N TRP A 75 -4.64 5.80 -2.30
CA TRP A 75 -5.83 4.98 -2.46
C TRP A 75 -5.91 3.95 -1.32
N GLU A 76 -7.07 3.90 -0.65
CA GLU A 76 -7.43 2.81 0.24
C GLU A 76 -8.31 1.81 -0.52
N ILE A 77 -7.71 0.69 -0.90
CA ILE A 77 -8.33 -0.41 -1.64
C ILE A 77 -8.83 -1.45 -0.64
N GLN A 78 -10.14 -1.67 -0.62
CA GLN A 78 -10.81 -2.67 0.21
C GLN A 78 -11.21 -3.87 -0.64
N LEU A 79 -10.70 -5.05 -0.30
CA LEU A 79 -11.02 -6.28 -1.01
C LEU A 79 -12.29 -6.91 -0.44
N THR A 80 -13.18 -7.36 -1.32
CA THR A 80 -14.23 -8.32 -0.95
C THR A 80 -13.63 -9.68 -0.60
N ALA A 81 -14.40 -10.50 0.13
CA ALA A 81 -13.99 -11.86 0.46
C ALA A 81 -14.06 -12.75 -0.80
N GLY A 82 -13.07 -13.63 -0.96
CA GLY A 82 -12.96 -14.48 -2.14
C GLY A 82 -11.51 -14.80 -2.49
N THR A 83 -11.34 -15.60 -3.54
CA THR A 83 -10.02 -15.86 -4.13
C THR A 83 -9.88 -15.06 -5.40
N ILE A 84 -8.86 -14.20 -5.46
CA ILE A 84 -8.41 -13.51 -6.66
C ILE A 84 -7.22 -14.33 -7.18
N SER A 85 -7.44 -15.02 -8.29
CA SER A 85 -6.42 -15.80 -8.99
C SER A 85 -5.74 -14.91 -10.02
N ILE A 86 -4.44 -14.68 -9.82
CA ILE A 86 -3.63 -13.86 -10.71
C ILE A 86 -3.48 -14.62 -12.04
N SER A 87 -3.81 -13.98 -13.15
CA SER A 87 -4.03 -14.66 -14.44
C SER A 87 -2.88 -14.47 -15.45
N ASP A 88 -1.96 -13.53 -15.23
CA ASP A 88 -0.90 -13.17 -16.19
C ASP A 88 0.42 -12.81 -15.47
N GLU A 89 1.57 -13.25 -15.99
CA GLU A 89 2.90 -12.80 -15.50
C GLU A 89 3.06 -11.27 -15.60
N LYS A 90 2.37 -10.62 -16.55
CA LYS A 90 2.34 -9.16 -16.68
C LYS A 90 1.50 -8.48 -15.60
N SER A 91 0.79 -9.26 -14.77
CA SER A 91 -0.09 -8.78 -13.71
C SER A 91 0.46 -8.89 -12.30
N ASN A 92 1.74 -9.23 -12.15
CA ASN A 92 2.49 -9.13 -10.90
C ASN A 92 2.29 -7.74 -10.29
N TYR A 93 1.25 -7.57 -9.47
CA TYR A 93 0.62 -6.29 -9.14
C TYR A 93 1.69 -5.24 -8.84
N GLU A 94 2.01 -4.44 -9.88
CA GLU A 94 3.10 -3.47 -9.79
C GLU A 94 2.58 -2.30 -8.98
N ILE A 95 3.22 -1.99 -7.87
CA ILE A 95 2.87 -0.86 -7.01
C ILE A 95 3.95 0.20 -7.20
N LYS A 96 3.55 1.33 -7.76
CA LYS A 96 4.42 2.45 -8.17
C LYS A 96 4.18 3.71 -7.33
N ALA A 97 3.05 3.79 -6.63
CA ALA A 97 2.64 4.85 -5.74
C ALA A 97 2.22 4.27 -4.37
N SER A 98 2.15 5.13 -3.34
CA SER A 98 1.74 4.72 -2.01
C SER A 98 0.28 4.25 -1.99
N VAL A 99 0.01 3.13 -1.33
CA VAL A 99 -1.31 2.48 -1.35
C VAL A 99 -1.58 1.71 -0.06
N ILE A 100 -2.84 1.71 0.35
CA ILE A 100 -3.34 0.87 1.45
C ILE A 100 -4.23 -0.20 0.83
N ILE A 101 -3.91 -1.48 1.02
CA ILE A 101 -4.74 -2.60 0.58
C ILE A 101 -5.19 -3.40 1.80
N THR A 102 -6.50 -3.42 2.02
CA THR A 102 -7.15 -4.09 3.14
C THR A 102 -7.99 -5.23 2.64
N GLY A 103 -7.64 -6.47 3.00
CA GLY A 103 -8.49 -7.62 2.76
C GLY A 103 -9.73 -7.65 3.64
N ALA A 104 -10.71 -8.45 3.25
CA ALA A 104 -11.92 -8.70 4.00
C ALA A 104 -11.62 -9.25 5.40
N ALA A 105 -12.56 -9.05 6.33
CA ALA A 105 -12.44 -9.52 7.71
C ALA A 105 -12.02 -11.00 7.78
N ASN A 106 -11.24 -11.33 8.82
CA ASN A 106 -10.73 -12.68 9.10
C ASN A 106 -9.84 -13.27 7.98
N GLY A 107 -9.17 -12.44 7.18
CA GLY A 107 -8.32 -12.92 6.09
C GLY A 107 -9.12 -13.52 4.92
N GLY A 108 -10.39 -13.12 4.78
CA GLY A 108 -11.32 -13.67 3.79
C GLY A 108 -10.95 -13.38 2.34
N SER A 109 -10.00 -12.48 2.09
CA SER A 109 -9.43 -12.22 0.76
C SER A 109 -8.15 -13.01 0.58
N ILE A 110 -8.14 -13.87 -0.44
CA ILE A 110 -7.02 -14.72 -0.81
C ILE A 110 -6.48 -14.24 -2.15
N LEU A 111 -5.21 -13.87 -2.20
CA LEU A 111 -4.49 -13.63 -3.45
C LEU A 111 -3.67 -14.90 -3.78
N GLU A 112 -3.96 -15.49 -4.93
CA GLU A 112 -3.32 -16.73 -5.39
C GLU A 112 -2.44 -16.46 -6.63
N GLY A 113 -1.12 -16.56 -6.45
CA GLY A 113 -0.14 -16.31 -7.51
C GLY A 113 0.16 -17.49 -8.44
N HIS A 114 -0.51 -18.64 -8.30
CA HIS A 114 -0.26 -19.86 -9.08
C HIS A 114 1.23 -20.28 -9.19
N THR A 115 1.87 -20.04 -10.34
CA THR A 115 3.27 -20.40 -10.62
C THR A 115 4.20 -19.19 -10.62
N PHE A 116 3.68 -18.00 -10.30
CA PHE A 116 4.46 -16.77 -10.24
C PHE A 116 5.43 -16.78 -9.05
N SER A 117 6.48 -15.98 -9.17
CA SER A 117 7.51 -15.84 -8.13
C SER A 117 7.27 -14.68 -7.16
N ARG A 118 6.15 -13.96 -7.33
CA ARG A 118 5.66 -12.90 -6.45
C ARG A 118 4.20 -12.59 -6.76
N ILE A 119 3.47 -12.07 -5.77
CA ILE A 119 2.13 -11.50 -5.95
C ILE A 119 2.22 -9.98 -6.19
N PHE A 120 2.96 -9.27 -5.33
CA PHE A 120 3.19 -7.83 -5.43
C PHE A 120 4.62 -7.53 -5.85
N LYS A 121 4.78 -6.51 -6.69
CA LYS A 121 6.09 -6.00 -7.10
C LYS A 121 6.12 -4.49 -6.83
N ILE A 122 6.84 -4.09 -5.78
CA ILE A 122 6.96 -2.67 -5.40
C ILE A 122 8.12 -2.07 -6.18
N VAL A 123 7.80 -1.17 -7.11
CA VAL A 123 8.78 -0.47 -7.96
C VAL A 123 8.35 1.00 -8.07
N PRO A 124 8.84 1.88 -7.18
CA PRO A 124 8.53 3.30 -7.24
C PRO A 124 8.76 3.88 -8.64
N ALA A 125 7.81 4.69 -9.12
CA ALA A 125 7.91 5.30 -10.45
C ALA A 125 9.02 6.37 -10.55
N ASP A 126 9.45 6.91 -9.41
CA ASP A 126 10.46 7.96 -9.30
C ASP A 126 11.24 7.79 -7.98
N SER A 127 12.01 8.80 -7.58
CA SER A 127 12.84 8.74 -6.37
C SER A 127 12.06 9.01 -5.07
N ALA A 128 10.77 9.32 -5.15
CA ALA A 128 9.95 9.50 -3.95
C ALA A 128 9.77 8.16 -3.23
N PRO A 129 9.75 8.17 -1.88
CA PRO A 129 9.44 6.96 -1.12
C PRO A 129 8.01 6.52 -1.41
N VAL A 130 7.80 5.21 -1.52
CA VAL A 130 6.49 4.58 -1.65
C VAL A 130 6.22 3.78 -0.39
N GLU A 131 5.09 4.05 0.26
CA GLU A 131 4.61 3.32 1.43
C GLU A 131 3.46 2.40 1.03
N VAL A 132 3.59 1.11 1.37
CA VAL A 132 2.58 0.09 1.06
C VAL A 132 2.11 -0.56 2.35
N LEU A 133 0.83 -0.42 2.67
CA LEU A 133 0.21 -1.11 3.79
C LEU A 133 -0.67 -2.24 3.28
N LEU A 134 -0.30 -3.49 3.58
CA LEU A 134 -1.09 -4.69 3.28
C LEU A 134 -1.60 -5.29 4.59
N ARG A 135 -2.92 -5.43 4.74
CA ARG A 135 -3.52 -6.02 5.96
C ARG A 135 -4.71 -6.92 5.65
N ASN A 136 -5.00 -7.86 6.55
CA ASN A 136 -6.18 -8.74 6.52
C ASN A 136 -6.35 -9.58 5.25
N MET A 137 -5.25 -10.04 4.63
CA MET A 137 -5.31 -10.90 3.43
C MET A 137 -4.40 -12.12 3.56
N THR A 138 -4.72 -13.17 2.80
CA THR A 138 -3.86 -14.35 2.65
C THR A 138 -3.15 -14.27 1.30
N LEU A 139 -1.82 -14.39 1.31
CA LEU A 139 -0.99 -14.52 0.12
C LEU A 139 -0.55 -15.98 0.00
N ARG A 140 -0.76 -16.63 -1.17
CA ARG A 140 -0.33 -18.01 -1.38
C ARG A 140 0.07 -18.32 -2.82
N LYS A 141 0.87 -19.39 -2.97
CA LYS A 141 1.34 -19.91 -4.26
C LYS A 141 1.99 -18.80 -5.11
N GLY A 142 2.88 -18.01 -4.51
CA GLY A 142 3.57 -16.91 -5.17
C GLY A 142 4.92 -16.67 -4.52
#